data_AF-A0AAT9RP21-F1
#
_entry.id   AF-A0AAT9RP21-F1
#
_cell.length_a   1.000
_cell.length_b   1.000
_cell.length_c   1.000
_cell.angle_alpha   90.00
_cell.angle_beta   90.00
_cell.angle_gamma   90.00
#
_symmetry.space_group_name_H-M   'P 1'
#
loop_
_entity.id
_entity.type
_entity.pdbx_description
1 polymer ?
#
loop_
_entity_poly.entity_id
_entity_poly.type
_entity_poly.pdbx_seq_one_letter_code
_entity_poly.pdbx_strand_id
1 'polypeptide(L)'
;MRRQWVVWAASGVGAGLITGGWLMDGAAYTPGFLLEVGVTLLLVIPIAVLERRLQRAEENTQALNQGLARMNEQMRRTAEQVRHLSRMTVDDGYNEREAALRAAESRRDQQSIRQALRDAHAIGAVSAGGVRVRAEGPTAARLRFRVADDAPAVVAVRIEAEADDTVTASPWQLWKAGDNERRICRRLNTVAQGLGADGVGIQRLPLDQLAALLRLAVEAHTGDGRDLGTVIELADTEWVVSDDGLYGRSRPYRIPRDLITRDPAADAIGPYRARNAPLADPAQLAAAVTVARTAYRMEPTT
;
A
#
# COMPACT_ATOMS: atom_id res chain seq x y z
N MET A 1 22.86 -45.76 3.38
CA MET A 1 22.94 -47.18 3.80
C MET A 1 24.14 -47.94 3.21
N ARG A 2 24.38 -47.98 1.89
CA ARG A 2 25.55 -48.69 1.29
C ARG A 2 26.93 -48.32 1.87
N ARG A 3 27.13 -47.08 2.32
CA ARG A 3 28.41 -46.61 2.89
C ARG A 3 28.70 -47.10 4.32
N GLN A 4 27.67 -47.31 5.14
CA GLN A 4 27.87 -47.90 6.47
C GLN A 4 28.32 -49.35 6.31
N TRP A 5 27.72 -50.09 5.39
CA TRP A 5 28.09 -51.48 5.09
C TRP A 5 29.57 -51.66 4.76
N VAL A 6 30.21 -50.72 4.05
CA VAL A 6 31.65 -50.81 3.73
C VAL A 6 32.53 -50.63 4.97
N VAL A 7 32.16 -49.73 5.89
CA VAL A 7 32.90 -49.51 7.15
C VAL A 7 32.73 -50.70 8.09
N TRP A 8 31.51 -51.24 8.19
CA TRP A 8 31.22 -52.44 8.97
C TRP A 8 31.92 -53.68 8.38
N ALA A 9 31.97 -53.82 7.06
CA ALA A 9 32.69 -54.91 6.39
C ALA A 9 34.20 -54.80 6.61
N ALA A 10 34.80 -53.61 6.48
CA ALA A 10 36.23 -53.43 6.72
C ALA A 10 36.62 -53.68 8.18
N SER A 11 35.79 -53.20 9.12
CA SER A 11 36.00 -53.44 10.56
C SER A 11 35.82 -54.92 10.91
N GLY A 12 34.85 -55.60 10.27
CA GLY A 12 34.61 -57.03 10.43
C GLY A 12 35.75 -57.89 9.88
N VAL A 13 36.34 -57.52 8.75
CA VAL A 13 37.52 -58.21 8.19
C VAL A 13 38.74 -58.03 9.08
N GLY A 14 38.97 -56.82 9.62
CA GLY A 14 40.05 -56.57 10.58
C GLY A 14 39.90 -57.38 11.87
N ALA A 15 38.69 -57.38 12.46
CA ALA A 15 38.40 -58.17 13.66
C ALA A 15 38.51 -59.69 13.39
N GLY A 16 38.07 -60.14 12.21
CA GLY A 16 38.18 -61.53 11.78
C GLY A 16 39.62 -62.01 11.63
N LEU A 17 40.51 -61.17 11.11
CA LEU A 17 41.94 -61.48 11.01
C LEU A 17 42.64 -61.57 12.37
N ILE A 18 42.29 -60.69 13.32
CA ILE A 18 42.80 -60.74 14.69
C ILE A 18 42.34 -62.02 15.39
N THR A 19 41.05 -62.34 15.27
CA THR A 19 40.47 -63.54 15.92
C THR A 19 40.96 -64.83 15.28
N GLY A 20 41.16 -64.84 13.95
CA GLY A 20 41.75 -65.96 13.22
C GLY A 20 43.22 -66.20 13.58
N GLY A 21 43.98 -65.13 13.89
CA GLY A 21 45.35 -65.24 14.40
C GLY A 21 45.43 -65.95 15.76
N TRP A 22 44.45 -65.72 16.64
CA TRP A 22 44.36 -66.39 17.94
C TRP A 22 43.95 -67.87 17.85
N LEU A 23 43.22 -68.26 16.80
CA LEU A 23 42.82 -69.66 16.60
C LEU A 23 43.94 -70.55 16.03
N MET A 24 45.02 -69.95 15.54
CA MET A 24 46.17 -70.65 14.95
C MET A 24 47.39 -70.74 15.89
N ASP A 25 47.16 -70.77 17.20
CA ASP A 25 48.19 -70.80 18.26
C ASP A 25 48.94 -72.16 18.37
N GLY A 26 49.05 -72.89 17.26
CA GLY A 26 49.77 -74.17 17.15
C GLY A 26 50.81 -74.24 16.01
N ALA A 27 50.97 -73.18 15.21
CA ALA A 27 51.93 -73.15 14.11
C ALA A 27 53.01 -72.07 14.37
N ALA A 28 54.21 -72.51 14.76
CA ALA A 28 55.26 -71.67 15.34
C ALA A 28 55.93 -70.64 14.41
N TYR A 29 55.41 -70.31 13.22
CA TYR A 29 56.12 -69.45 12.26
C TYR A 29 55.28 -68.46 11.44
N THR A 30 54.04 -68.17 11.85
CA THR A 30 53.13 -67.28 11.12
C THR A 30 52.47 -66.10 11.87
N PRO A 31 52.77 -65.76 13.15
CA PRO A 31 52.10 -64.62 13.79
C PRO A 31 52.67 -63.23 13.45
N GLY A 32 53.98 -63.10 13.16
CA GLY A 32 54.62 -61.78 13.00
C GLY A 32 54.18 -60.98 11.76
N PHE A 33 54.14 -61.65 10.60
CA PHE A 33 53.89 -60.98 9.32
C PHE A 33 52.43 -60.54 9.15
N LEU A 34 51.47 -61.34 9.65
CA LEU A 34 50.04 -61.00 9.61
C LEU A 34 49.69 -59.80 10.49
N LEU A 35 50.40 -59.63 11.60
CA LEU A 35 50.18 -58.52 12.52
C LEU A 35 50.74 -57.21 11.94
N GLU A 36 51.91 -57.27 11.30
CA GLU A 36 52.52 -56.11 10.64
C GLU A 36 51.71 -55.62 9.43
N VAL A 37 51.20 -56.55 8.60
CA VAL A 37 50.31 -56.24 7.46
C VAL A 37 48.94 -55.75 7.93
N GLY A 38 48.42 -56.32 9.02
CA GLY A 38 47.16 -55.89 9.62
C GLY A 38 47.21 -54.45 10.13
N VAL A 39 48.31 -54.07 10.80
CA VAL A 39 48.51 -52.70 11.33
C VAL A 39 48.71 -51.68 10.21
N THR A 40 49.45 -52.03 9.14
CA THR A 40 49.61 -51.12 7.99
C THR A 40 48.30 -50.89 7.24
N LEU A 41 47.49 -51.94 7.01
CA LEU A 41 46.16 -51.75 6.40
C LEU A 41 45.23 -50.89 7.28
N LEU A 42 45.31 -51.05 8.60
CA LEU A 42 44.48 -50.30 9.55
C LEU A 42 44.83 -48.80 9.55
N LEU A 43 46.06 -48.44 9.19
CA LEU A 43 46.52 -47.04 9.07
C LEU A 43 46.30 -46.44 7.66
N VAL A 44 46.53 -47.20 6.60
CA VAL A 44 46.49 -46.68 5.22
C VAL A 44 45.05 -46.50 4.71
N ILE A 45 44.12 -47.40 5.08
CA ILE A 45 42.73 -47.32 4.62
C ILE A 45 42.03 -46.04 5.09
N PRO A 46 42.10 -45.62 6.37
CA PRO A 46 41.46 -44.39 6.83
C PRO A 46 41.98 -43.14 6.10
N ILE A 47 43.29 -43.08 5.84
CA ILE A 47 43.94 -41.95 5.18
C ILE A 47 43.50 -41.83 3.71
N ALA A 48 43.50 -42.95 2.97
CA ALA A 48 43.04 -42.96 1.57
C ALA A 48 41.54 -42.64 1.42
N VAL A 49 40.72 -43.00 2.42
CA VAL A 49 39.30 -42.63 2.48
C VAL A 49 39.13 -41.14 2.80
N LEU A 50 40.02 -40.55 3.61
CA LEU A 50 40.02 -39.12 3.92
C LEU A 50 40.39 -38.27 2.70
N GLU A 51 41.43 -38.64 1.95
CA GLU A 51 41.84 -37.92 0.72
C GLU A 51 40.72 -37.89 -0.32
N ARG A 52 40.07 -39.03 -0.56
CA ARG A 52 38.91 -39.10 -1.48
C ARG A 52 37.68 -38.35 -0.97
N ARG A 53 37.59 -38.06 0.33
CA ARG A 53 36.53 -37.20 0.88
C ARG A 53 36.87 -35.72 0.76
N LEU A 54 38.13 -35.35 0.96
CA LEU A 54 38.62 -33.98 0.79
C LEU A 54 38.51 -33.53 -0.67
N GLN A 55 38.95 -34.34 -1.62
CA GLN A 55 38.80 -34.03 -3.06
C GLN A 55 37.33 -33.83 -3.47
N ARG A 56 36.43 -34.70 -2.99
CA ARG A 56 34.99 -34.54 -3.26
C ARG A 56 34.37 -33.34 -2.55
N ALA A 57 34.92 -32.92 -1.41
CA ALA A 57 34.47 -31.72 -0.70
C ALA A 57 34.93 -30.46 -1.44
N GLU A 58 36.15 -30.45 -1.98
CA GLU A 58 36.69 -29.37 -2.82
C GLU A 58 35.94 -29.22 -4.14
N GLU A 59 35.67 -30.33 -4.85
CA GLU A 59 34.86 -30.31 -6.08
C GLU A 59 33.43 -29.80 -5.80
N ASN A 60 32.82 -30.21 -4.68
CA ASN A 60 31.50 -29.73 -4.28
C ASN A 60 31.51 -28.24 -3.89
N THR A 61 32.57 -27.73 -3.25
CA THR A 61 32.67 -26.30 -2.90
C THR A 61 32.92 -25.43 -4.12
N GLN A 62 33.69 -25.90 -5.10
CA GLN A 62 33.87 -25.19 -6.37
C GLN A 62 32.57 -25.15 -7.19
N ALA A 63 31.83 -26.26 -7.26
CA ALA A 63 30.53 -26.30 -7.92
C ALA A 63 29.49 -25.40 -7.23
N LEU A 64 29.50 -25.35 -5.89
CA LEU A 64 28.65 -24.44 -5.11
C LEU A 64 29.01 -22.98 -5.34
N ASN A 65 30.31 -22.62 -5.37
CA ASN A 65 30.74 -21.25 -5.63
C ASN A 65 30.39 -20.78 -7.05
N GLN A 66 30.54 -21.66 -8.06
CA GLN A 66 30.07 -21.36 -9.41
C GLN A 66 28.55 -21.27 -9.49
N GLY A 67 27.83 -22.11 -8.74
CA GLY A 67 26.37 -22.05 -8.60
C GLY A 67 25.90 -20.73 -8.00
N LEU A 68 26.53 -20.28 -6.92
CA LEU A 68 26.24 -19.00 -6.26
C LEU A 68 26.57 -17.80 -7.16
N ALA A 69 27.64 -17.83 -7.93
CA ALA A 69 27.96 -16.79 -8.91
C ALA A 69 26.87 -16.68 -9.99
N ARG A 70 26.42 -17.81 -10.55
CA ARG A 70 25.33 -17.84 -11.54
C ARG A 70 23.99 -17.41 -10.93
N MET A 71 23.73 -17.76 -9.67
CA MET A 71 22.51 -17.36 -8.97
C MET A 71 22.50 -15.86 -8.65
N ASN A 72 23.64 -15.29 -8.26
CA ASN A 72 23.78 -13.84 -8.09
C ASN A 72 23.61 -13.07 -9.40
N GLU A 73 24.16 -13.60 -10.50
CA GLU A 73 23.97 -13.05 -11.84
C GLU A 73 22.49 -13.08 -12.27
N GLN A 74 21.80 -14.22 -12.04
CA GLN A 74 20.36 -14.34 -12.27
C GLN A 74 19.54 -13.39 -11.40
N MET A 75 19.81 -13.33 -10.09
CA MET A 75 19.14 -12.41 -9.18
C MET A 75 19.32 -10.96 -9.60
N ARG A 76 20.51 -10.57 -10.08
CA ARG A 76 20.77 -9.21 -10.55
C ARG A 76 19.98 -8.90 -11.82
N ARG A 77 19.93 -9.82 -12.79
CA ARG A 77 19.11 -9.68 -14.00
C ARG A 77 17.60 -9.65 -13.69
N THR A 78 17.14 -10.49 -12.77
CA THR A 78 15.74 -10.48 -12.32
C THR A 78 15.41 -9.20 -11.56
N ALA A 79 16.31 -8.69 -10.72
CA ALA A 79 16.12 -7.42 -10.02
C ALA A 79 16.09 -6.24 -11.00
N GLU A 80 16.92 -6.26 -12.04
CA GLU A 80 16.91 -5.26 -13.12
C GLU A 80 15.62 -5.34 -13.96
N GLN A 81 15.15 -6.54 -14.29
CA GLN A 81 13.86 -6.76 -14.97
C GLN A 81 12.67 -6.31 -14.11
N VAL A 82 12.65 -6.63 -12.83
CA VAL A 82 11.61 -6.18 -11.90
C VAL A 82 11.63 -4.66 -11.79
N ARG A 83 12.80 -4.02 -11.69
CA ARG A 83 12.91 -2.55 -11.68
C ARG A 83 12.43 -1.92 -12.99
N HIS A 84 12.77 -2.51 -14.13
CA HIS A 84 12.33 -2.02 -15.44
C HIS A 84 10.82 -2.17 -15.63
N LEU A 85 10.25 -3.33 -15.27
CA LEU A 85 8.81 -3.57 -15.31
C LEU A 85 8.06 -2.68 -14.32
N SER A 86 8.63 -2.45 -13.13
CA SER A 86 8.04 -1.55 -12.13
C SER A 86 8.02 -0.10 -12.62
N ARG A 87 9.07 0.38 -13.31
CA ARG A 87 9.06 1.74 -13.88
C ARG A 87 8.06 1.90 -15.01
N MET A 88 8.02 0.96 -15.96
CA MET A 88 7.04 0.99 -17.05
C MET A 88 5.60 0.96 -16.53
N THR A 89 5.29 0.08 -15.57
CA THR A 89 3.94 -0.02 -15.00
C THR A 89 3.52 1.20 -14.19
N VAL A 90 4.47 1.91 -13.56
CA VAL A 90 4.20 3.17 -12.87
C VAL A 90 3.91 4.29 -13.87
N ASP A 91 4.71 4.43 -14.92
CA ASP A 91 4.54 5.45 -15.96
C ASP A 91 3.25 5.23 -16.78
N ASP A 92 2.98 3.99 -17.20
CA ASP A 92 1.75 3.63 -17.90
C ASP A 92 0.51 3.87 -17.01
N GLY A 93 0.59 3.48 -15.73
CA GLY A 93 -0.48 3.73 -14.77
C GLY A 93 -0.70 5.22 -14.50
N TYR A 94 0.36 6.04 -14.48
CA TYR A 94 0.23 7.49 -14.35
C TYR A 94 -0.46 8.11 -15.57
N ASN A 95 -0.05 7.72 -16.78
CA ASN A 95 -0.63 8.20 -18.02
C ASN A 95 -2.11 7.84 -18.16
N GLU A 96 -2.50 6.62 -17.79
CA GLU A 96 -3.90 6.18 -17.79
C GLU A 96 -4.75 6.99 -16.80
N ARG A 97 -4.25 7.19 -15.57
CA ARG A 97 -4.94 8.00 -14.54
C ARG A 97 -5.10 9.46 -14.97
N GLU A 98 -4.06 10.05 -15.53
CA GLU A 98 -4.09 11.41 -16.04
C GLU A 98 -5.05 11.55 -17.24
N ALA A 99 -5.12 10.53 -18.11
CA ALA A 99 -6.12 10.49 -19.18
C ALA A 99 -7.55 10.41 -18.62
N ALA A 100 -7.80 9.66 -17.56
CA ALA A 100 -9.09 9.58 -16.88
C ALA A 100 -9.49 10.93 -16.25
N LEU A 101 -8.55 11.62 -15.59
CA LEU A 101 -8.77 12.96 -15.03
C LEU A 101 -9.08 13.98 -16.13
N ARG A 102 -8.30 14.00 -17.22
CA ARG A 102 -8.58 14.88 -18.37
C ARG A 102 -9.94 14.59 -19.02
N ALA A 103 -10.32 13.31 -19.11
CA ALA A 103 -11.65 12.94 -19.60
C ALA A 103 -12.76 13.48 -18.68
N ALA A 104 -12.57 13.40 -17.36
CA ALA A 104 -13.51 13.94 -16.38
C ALA A 104 -13.69 15.46 -16.51
N GLU A 105 -12.59 16.20 -16.70
CA GLU A 105 -12.62 17.67 -16.89
C GLU A 105 -13.25 18.11 -18.21
N SER A 106 -12.96 17.39 -19.29
CA SER A 106 -13.40 17.76 -20.63
C SER A 106 -14.84 17.31 -20.93
N ARG A 107 -15.19 16.06 -20.63
CA ARG A 107 -16.50 15.49 -20.98
C ARG A 107 -17.56 15.78 -19.93
N ARG A 108 -17.16 15.88 -18.66
CA ARG A 108 -18.04 16.18 -17.51
C ARG A 108 -19.25 15.24 -17.44
N ASP A 109 -19.08 14.02 -17.93
CA ASP A 109 -20.11 12.98 -17.92
C ASP A 109 -19.92 12.04 -16.72
N GLN A 110 -20.98 11.30 -16.41
CA GLN A 110 -20.99 10.36 -15.29
C GLN A 110 -19.89 9.31 -15.40
N GLN A 111 -19.63 8.80 -16.62
CA GLN A 111 -18.69 7.71 -16.83
C GLN A 111 -17.25 8.14 -16.54
N SER A 112 -16.88 9.34 -16.99
CA SER A 112 -15.55 9.91 -16.81
C SER A 112 -15.30 10.27 -15.34
N ILE A 113 -16.29 10.90 -14.68
CA ILE A 113 -16.24 11.21 -13.25
C ILE A 113 -16.14 9.93 -12.40
N ARG A 114 -16.93 8.90 -12.74
CA ARG A 114 -16.88 7.60 -12.07
C ARG A 114 -15.50 6.97 -12.18
N GLN A 115 -14.91 6.98 -13.38
CA GLN A 115 -13.60 6.40 -13.61
C GLN A 115 -12.53 7.12 -12.79
N ALA A 116 -12.51 8.45 -12.83
CA ALA A 116 -11.59 9.26 -12.02
C ALA A 116 -11.75 9.01 -10.51
N LEU A 117 -12.98 8.96 -9.99
CA LEU A 117 -13.25 8.64 -8.58
C LEU A 117 -12.76 7.23 -8.20
N ARG A 118 -13.02 6.23 -9.06
CA ARG A 118 -12.60 4.85 -8.83
C ARG A 118 -11.09 4.74 -8.78
N ASP A 119 -10.39 5.36 -9.73
CA ASP A 119 -8.94 5.26 -9.85
C ASP A 119 -8.25 6.00 -8.70
N ALA A 120 -8.76 7.17 -8.32
CA ALA A 120 -8.29 7.91 -7.16
C ALA A 120 -8.51 7.13 -5.84
N HIS A 121 -9.67 6.47 -5.71
CA HIS A 121 -9.96 5.66 -4.52
C HIS A 121 -9.08 4.41 -4.45
N ALA A 122 -8.85 3.73 -5.59
CA ALA A 122 -8.05 2.51 -5.66
C ALA A 122 -6.59 2.72 -5.22
N ILE A 123 -6.05 3.92 -5.39
CA ILE A 123 -4.72 4.29 -4.92
C ILE A 123 -4.73 4.92 -3.51
N GLY A 124 -5.89 5.07 -2.85
CA GLY A 124 -5.98 5.70 -1.53
C GLY A 124 -5.83 7.22 -1.52
N ALA A 125 -5.88 7.87 -2.69
CA ALA A 125 -5.81 9.33 -2.79
C ALA A 125 -7.08 10.02 -2.28
N VAL A 126 -8.23 9.33 -2.29
CA VAL A 126 -9.51 9.88 -1.81
C VAL A 126 -10.23 8.94 -0.85
N SER A 127 -10.97 9.54 0.08
CA SER A 127 -11.67 8.84 1.16
C SER A 127 -12.63 7.79 0.65
N ALA A 128 -12.73 6.66 1.36
CA ALA A 128 -13.74 5.63 1.10
C ALA A 128 -15.16 6.18 1.26
N GLY A 129 -15.36 7.19 2.13
CA GLY A 129 -16.64 7.89 2.25
C GLY A 129 -16.96 8.79 1.05
N GLY A 130 -15.99 9.03 0.17
CA GLY A 130 -16.10 9.90 -0.99
C GLY A 130 -15.62 11.31 -0.75
N VAL A 131 -15.60 12.08 -1.84
CA VAL A 131 -15.09 13.45 -1.93
C VAL A 131 -16.22 14.45 -1.78
N ARG A 132 -16.01 15.52 -1.01
CA ARG A 132 -16.96 16.62 -0.82
C ARG A 132 -16.51 17.83 -1.64
N VAL A 133 -17.48 18.50 -2.24
CA VAL A 133 -17.30 19.76 -2.96
C VAL A 133 -18.44 20.70 -2.63
N ARG A 134 -18.19 22.00 -2.63
CA ARG A 134 -19.23 23.00 -2.32
C ARG A 134 -20.26 23.03 -3.45
N ALA A 135 -21.54 23.02 -3.09
CA ALA A 135 -22.60 23.25 -4.06
C ALA A 135 -22.53 24.69 -4.56
N GLU A 136 -22.79 24.90 -5.86
CA GLU A 136 -22.99 26.25 -6.39
C GLU A 136 -24.37 26.74 -5.96
N GLY A 137 -24.43 27.84 -5.20
CA GLY A 137 -25.68 28.40 -4.73
C GLY A 137 -25.53 29.28 -3.49
N PRO A 138 -26.64 29.82 -2.97
CA PRO A 138 -26.64 30.70 -1.80
C PRO A 138 -26.46 29.96 -0.47
N THR A 139 -26.50 28.63 -0.44
CA THR A 139 -26.40 27.84 0.80
C THR A 139 -25.00 27.28 1.02
N ALA A 140 -24.63 27.09 2.29
CA ALA A 140 -23.39 26.42 2.70
C ALA A 140 -23.44 24.89 2.52
N ALA A 141 -24.21 24.37 1.57
CA ALA A 141 -24.35 22.94 1.34
C ALA A 141 -23.13 22.37 0.59
N ARG A 142 -22.76 21.13 0.93
CA ARG A 142 -21.73 20.36 0.25
C ARG A 142 -22.40 19.20 -0.49
N LEU A 143 -21.84 18.84 -1.64
CA LEU A 143 -22.18 17.63 -2.35
C LEU A 143 -21.07 16.61 -2.14
N ARG A 144 -21.42 15.43 -1.64
CA ARG A 144 -20.48 14.31 -1.50
C ARG A 144 -20.66 13.32 -2.64
N PHE A 145 -19.56 12.94 -3.28
CA PHE A 145 -19.49 12.04 -4.43
C PHE A 145 -18.68 10.81 -4.08
N ARG A 146 -19.20 9.63 -4.41
CA ARG A 146 -18.47 8.36 -4.33
C ARG A 146 -18.90 7.38 -5.40
N VAL A 147 -18.08 6.36 -5.65
CA VAL A 147 -18.52 5.17 -6.39
C VAL A 147 -19.46 4.39 -5.47
N ALA A 148 -20.61 3.95 -5.97
CA ALA A 148 -21.57 3.21 -5.15
C ALA A 148 -21.04 1.79 -4.83
N ASP A 149 -21.05 1.43 -3.56
CA ASP A 149 -20.52 0.14 -3.06
C ASP A 149 -21.23 -1.05 -3.74
N ASP A 150 -22.57 -1.02 -3.78
CA ASP A 150 -23.40 -2.08 -4.37
C ASP A 150 -23.51 -2.01 -5.90
N ALA A 151 -22.98 -0.95 -6.52
CA ALA A 151 -23.11 -0.69 -7.95
C ALA A 151 -21.92 0.11 -8.49
N PRO A 152 -20.75 -0.52 -8.72
CA PRO A 152 -19.50 0.17 -9.08
C PRO A 152 -19.53 0.88 -10.45
N ALA A 153 -20.59 0.67 -11.24
CA ALA A 153 -20.89 1.38 -12.47
C ALA A 153 -21.62 2.72 -12.26
N VAL A 154 -21.95 3.09 -11.01
CA VAL A 154 -22.80 4.22 -10.66
C VAL A 154 -22.05 5.18 -9.71
N VAL A 155 -22.29 6.47 -9.87
CA VAL A 155 -21.81 7.49 -8.92
C VAL A 155 -22.94 7.79 -7.94
N ALA A 156 -22.68 7.65 -6.64
CA ALA A 156 -23.59 8.08 -5.59
C ALA A 156 -23.28 9.53 -5.21
N VAL A 157 -24.31 10.36 -5.15
CA VAL A 157 -24.22 11.78 -4.78
C VAL A 157 -25.20 12.07 -3.65
N ARG A 158 -24.78 12.77 -2.60
CA ARG A 158 -25.69 13.26 -1.54
C ARG A 158 -25.41 14.71 -1.18
N ILE A 159 -26.40 15.36 -0.59
CA ILE A 159 -26.27 16.70 -0.01
C ILE A 159 -25.92 16.56 1.46
N GLU A 160 -24.95 17.35 1.89
CA GLU A 160 -24.61 17.52 3.29
C GLU A 160 -24.78 19.00 3.63
N ALA A 161 -25.66 19.28 4.57
CA ALA A 161 -25.99 20.62 5.02
C ALA A 161 -25.67 20.76 6.51
N GLU A 162 -25.29 21.96 6.90
CA GLU A 162 -25.04 22.32 8.29
C GLU A 162 -25.98 23.47 8.64
N ALA A 163 -26.83 23.25 9.64
CA ALA A 163 -27.74 24.24 10.20
C ALA A 163 -27.72 24.11 11.72
N ASP A 164 -27.53 25.22 12.42
CA ASP A 164 -27.55 25.29 13.89
C ASP A 164 -26.65 24.24 14.58
N ASP A 165 -25.39 24.11 14.13
CA ASP A 165 -24.38 23.14 14.60
C ASP A 165 -24.79 21.65 14.41
N THR A 166 -25.94 21.40 13.79
CA THR A 166 -26.42 20.08 13.40
C THR A 166 -26.07 19.83 11.95
N VAL A 167 -25.35 18.73 11.71
CA VAL A 167 -25.02 18.31 10.35
C VAL A 167 -26.05 17.30 9.89
N THR A 168 -26.71 17.58 8.76
CA THR A 168 -27.71 16.71 8.15
C THR A 168 -27.24 16.23 6.79
N ALA A 169 -27.51 14.97 6.47
CA ALA A 169 -27.15 14.36 5.20
C ALA A 169 -28.40 13.81 4.50
N SER A 170 -28.53 14.08 3.21
CA SER A 170 -29.55 13.48 2.39
C SER A 170 -29.28 11.99 2.15
N PRO A 171 -30.31 11.18 1.83
CA PRO A 171 -30.09 9.87 1.23
C PRO A 171 -29.25 9.98 -0.06
N TRP A 172 -28.46 8.93 -0.32
CA TRP A 172 -27.65 8.83 -1.54
C TRP A 172 -28.53 8.77 -2.78
N GLN A 173 -28.26 9.66 -3.74
CA GLN A 173 -28.86 9.68 -5.06
C GLN A 173 -27.93 9.03 -6.07
N LEU A 174 -28.45 8.09 -6.84
CA LEU A 174 -27.67 7.33 -7.82
C LEU A 174 -27.66 8.05 -9.17
N TRP A 175 -26.47 8.45 -9.62
CA TRP A 175 -26.19 9.01 -10.95
C TRP A 175 -25.65 7.91 -11.86
N LYS A 176 -26.51 7.47 -12.80
CA LYS A 176 -26.24 6.34 -13.72
C LYS A 176 -25.71 6.84 -15.07
N ALA A 177 -25.07 5.97 -15.83
CA ALA A 177 -24.71 6.25 -17.22
C ALA A 177 -25.98 6.61 -18.03
N GLY A 178 -25.92 7.68 -18.80
CA GLY A 178 -27.05 8.22 -19.58
C GLY A 178 -28.00 9.14 -18.80
N ASP A 179 -27.88 9.26 -17.47
CA ASP A 179 -28.61 10.31 -16.74
C ASP A 179 -28.01 11.68 -17.06
N ASN A 180 -28.86 12.58 -17.57
CA ASN A 180 -28.50 13.99 -17.69
C ASN A 180 -28.33 14.63 -16.29
N GLU A 181 -27.30 15.46 -16.13
CA GLU A 181 -27.03 16.28 -14.95
C GLU A 181 -28.28 16.98 -14.39
N ARG A 182 -29.14 17.53 -15.25
CA ARG A 182 -30.39 18.18 -14.83
C ARG A 182 -31.35 17.24 -14.09
N ARG A 183 -31.32 15.94 -14.39
CA ARG A 183 -32.15 14.94 -13.72
C ARG A 183 -31.66 14.66 -12.31
N ILE A 184 -30.33 14.56 -12.12
CA ILE A 184 -29.74 14.36 -10.80
C ILE A 184 -29.89 15.63 -9.95
N CYS A 185 -29.65 16.82 -10.48
CA CYS A 185 -29.89 18.08 -9.77
C CYS A 185 -31.35 18.23 -9.33
N ARG A 186 -32.33 17.87 -10.17
CA ARG A 186 -33.75 17.86 -9.77
C ARG A 186 -34.03 16.93 -8.60
N ARG A 187 -33.52 15.69 -8.63
CA ARG A 187 -33.67 14.75 -7.51
C ARG A 187 -33.03 15.29 -6.23
N LEU A 188 -31.82 15.83 -6.34
CA LEU A 188 -31.11 16.45 -5.22
C LEU A 188 -31.92 17.61 -4.63
N ASN A 189 -32.45 18.52 -5.46
CA ASN A 189 -33.27 19.64 -5.00
C ASN A 189 -34.59 19.20 -4.35
N THR A 190 -35.25 18.15 -4.86
CA THR A 190 -36.45 17.59 -4.21
C THR A 190 -36.14 17.07 -2.81
N VAL A 191 -34.99 16.41 -2.64
CA VAL A 191 -34.57 15.91 -1.33
C VAL A 191 -34.11 17.06 -0.42
N ALA A 192 -33.46 18.09 -0.96
CA ALA A 192 -33.04 19.28 -0.23
C ALA A 192 -34.23 20.00 0.43
N GLN A 193 -35.35 20.12 -0.31
CA GLN A 193 -36.59 20.69 0.23
C GLN A 193 -37.10 19.91 1.44
N GLY A 194 -36.98 18.57 1.40
CA GLY A 194 -37.35 17.71 2.53
C GLY A 194 -36.45 17.86 3.76
N LEU A 195 -35.24 18.42 3.61
CA LEU A 195 -34.31 18.67 4.71
C LEU A 195 -34.52 20.06 5.37
N GLY A 196 -35.53 20.82 4.94
CA GLY A 196 -35.73 22.21 5.41
C GLY A 196 -34.65 23.17 4.92
N ALA A 197 -33.80 22.73 3.99
CA ALA A 197 -32.81 23.57 3.33
C ALA A 197 -33.50 24.37 2.22
N ASP A 198 -34.25 25.40 2.60
CA ASP A 198 -34.80 26.36 1.66
C ASP A 198 -33.67 26.90 0.79
N GLY A 199 -33.73 26.62 -0.52
CA GLY A 199 -32.88 27.29 -1.49
C GLY A 199 -31.49 26.71 -1.75
N VAL A 200 -31.23 25.40 -1.56
CA VAL A 200 -29.96 24.84 -2.10
C VAL A 200 -29.86 25.10 -3.61
N GLY A 201 -30.98 25.02 -4.33
CA GLY A 201 -31.10 25.59 -5.68
C GLY A 201 -30.04 25.08 -6.65
N ILE A 202 -29.64 23.80 -6.53
CA ILE A 202 -28.54 23.21 -7.30
C ILE A 202 -28.94 23.23 -8.78
N GLN A 203 -28.34 24.15 -9.53
CA GLN A 203 -28.60 24.25 -10.97
C GLN A 203 -27.70 23.30 -11.75
N ARG A 204 -26.48 23.09 -11.26
CA ARG A 204 -25.42 22.28 -11.86
C ARG A 204 -24.64 21.55 -10.78
N LEU A 205 -24.10 20.38 -11.13
CA LEU A 205 -23.12 19.69 -10.33
C LEU A 205 -21.76 20.41 -10.48
N PRO A 206 -21.02 20.64 -9.38
CA PRO A 206 -19.71 21.29 -9.39
C PRO A 206 -18.61 20.33 -9.88
N LEU A 207 -18.79 19.76 -11.08
CA LEU A 207 -17.91 18.73 -11.64
C LEU A 207 -16.50 19.25 -11.91
N ASP A 208 -16.37 20.54 -12.23
CA ASP A 208 -15.06 21.19 -12.42
C ASP A 208 -14.27 21.24 -11.11
N GLN A 209 -14.93 21.58 -9.99
CA GLN A 209 -14.31 21.56 -8.67
C GLN A 209 -13.96 20.14 -8.23
N LEU A 210 -14.85 19.17 -8.52
CA LEU A 210 -14.61 17.77 -8.23
C LEU A 210 -13.39 17.25 -8.99
N ALA A 211 -13.32 17.48 -10.30
CA ALA A 211 -12.21 17.03 -11.12
C ALA A 211 -10.88 17.69 -10.69
N ALA A 212 -10.89 18.98 -10.38
CA ALA A 212 -9.71 19.68 -9.85
C ALA A 212 -9.25 19.11 -8.50
N LEU A 213 -10.18 18.76 -7.61
CA LEU A 213 -9.86 18.14 -6.32
C LEU A 213 -9.32 16.71 -6.50
N LEU A 214 -9.88 15.94 -7.43
CA LEU A 214 -9.37 14.60 -7.76
C LEU A 214 -7.96 14.67 -8.34
N ARG A 215 -7.69 15.62 -9.24
CA ARG A 215 -6.33 15.85 -9.74
C ARG A 215 -5.38 16.18 -8.61
N LEU A 216 -5.73 17.14 -7.75
CA LEU A 216 -4.91 17.51 -6.60
C LEU A 216 -4.58 16.30 -5.70
N ALA A 217 -5.58 15.47 -5.42
CA ALA A 217 -5.42 14.28 -4.58
C ALA A 217 -4.50 13.24 -5.24
N VAL A 218 -4.70 12.95 -6.54
CA VAL A 218 -3.88 11.99 -7.28
C VAL A 218 -2.45 12.49 -7.43
N GLU A 219 -2.25 13.77 -7.77
CA GLU A 219 -0.91 14.38 -7.87
C GLU A 219 -0.17 14.35 -6.54
N ALA A 220 -0.85 14.66 -5.43
CA ALA A 220 -0.26 14.61 -4.09
C ALA A 220 0.14 13.18 -3.67
N HIS A 221 -0.61 12.17 -4.12
CA HIS A 221 -0.37 10.78 -3.74
C HIS A 221 0.65 10.06 -4.65
N THR A 222 0.74 10.44 -5.93
CA THR A 222 1.55 9.73 -6.93
C THR A 222 2.79 10.48 -7.40
N GLY A 223 2.83 11.81 -7.25
CA GLY A 223 3.99 12.61 -7.62
C GLY A 223 5.08 12.60 -6.55
N ASP A 224 6.21 13.22 -6.85
CA ASP A 224 7.28 13.55 -5.88
C ASP A 224 6.88 14.64 -4.87
N GLY A 225 5.58 14.95 -4.83
CA GLY A 225 4.99 15.98 -4.01
C GLY A 225 4.82 15.57 -2.56
N ARG A 226 4.12 16.45 -1.83
CA ARG A 226 3.75 16.21 -0.46
C ARG A 226 2.52 15.32 -0.42
N ASP A 227 2.62 14.23 0.32
CA ASP A 227 1.47 13.40 0.68
C ASP A 227 0.47 14.21 1.52
N LEU A 228 -0.72 14.43 0.95
CA LEU A 228 -1.85 15.09 1.62
C LEU A 228 -2.72 14.07 2.38
N GLY A 229 -2.33 12.81 2.42
CA GLY A 229 -3.17 11.72 2.90
C GLY A 229 -4.37 11.50 1.99
N THR A 230 -5.37 10.81 2.53
CA THR A 230 -6.58 10.44 1.80
C THR A 230 -7.58 11.60 1.82
N VAL A 231 -7.71 12.29 0.69
CA VAL A 231 -8.42 13.57 0.59
C VAL A 231 -9.94 13.40 0.67
N ILE A 232 -10.59 14.29 1.43
CA ILE A 232 -12.05 14.42 1.54
C ILE A 232 -12.54 15.69 0.85
N GLU A 233 -11.99 16.87 1.19
CA GLU A 233 -12.51 18.17 0.75
C GLU A 233 -11.39 19.21 0.66
N LEU A 234 -11.56 20.20 -0.20
CA LEU A 234 -10.78 21.44 -0.16
C LEU A 234 -11.50 22.46 0.73
N ALA A 235 -10.92 22.81 1.88
CA ALA A 235 -11.54 23.77 2.80
C ALA A 235 -11.49 25.20 2.25
N ASP A 236 -10.35 25.57 1.66
CA ASP A 236 -10.10 26.85 0.99
C ASP A 236 -8.89 26.72 0.05
N THR A 237 -8.31 27.83 -0.39
CA THR A 237 -7.13 27.81 -1.28
C THR A 237 -5.87 27.26 -0.61
N GLU A 238 -5.77 27.29 0.71
CA GLU A 238 -4.58 26.91 1.48
C GLU A 238 -4.69 25.55 2.17
N TRP A 239 -5.90 25.08 2.50
CA TRP A 239 -6.12 23.93 3.36
C TRP A 239 -6.93 22.81 2.71
N VAL A 240 -6.46 21.57 2.91
CA VAL A 240 -7.09 20.32 2.45
C VAL A 240 -7.49 19.50 3.67
N VAL A 241 -8.73 19.01 3.65
CA VAL A 241 -9.27 18.09 4.65
C VAL A 241 -9.07 16.67 4.14
N SER A 242 -8.41 15.84 4.96
CA SER A 242 -8.14 14.44 4.69
C SER A 242 -8.62 13.56 5.85
N ASP A 243 -8.72 12.25 5.63
CA ASP A 243 -9.25 11.28 6.62
C ASP A 243 -8.52 11.34 7.97
N ASP A 244 -7.23 11.69 7.96
CA ASP A 244 -6.34 11.68 9.11
C ASP A 244 -5.97 13.08 9.64
N GLY A 245 -6.42 14.15 8.99
CA GLY A 245 -6.21 15.52 9.46
C GLY A 245 -6.39 16.61 8.41
N LEU A 246 -6.01 17.82 8.79
CA LEU A 246 -6.00 19.01 7.94
C LEU A 246 -4.57 19.30 7.46
N TYR A 247 -4.40 19.48 6.17
CA TYR A 247 -3.11 19.68 5.52
C TYR A 247 -3.01 21.05 4.85
N GLY A 248 -1.86 21.70 5.01
CA GLY A 248 -1.52 22.90 4.25
C GLY A 248 -1.02 22.54 2.85
N ARG A 249 -1.59 23.14 1.81
CA ARG A 249 -1.24 22.92 0.40
C ARG A 249 0.12 23.49 0.05
N SER A 250 0.34 24.76 0.37
CA SER A 250 1.58 25.46 -0.01
C SER A 250 2.72 25.23 0.99
N ARG A 251 2.44 24.62 2.15
CA ARG A 251 3.40 24.58 3.25
C ARG A 251 3.30 23.33 4.09
N PRO A 252 4.44 22.88 4.68
CA PRO A 252 4.67 22.17 5.94
C PRO A 252 3.60 21.51 6.80
N TYR A 253 2.39 22.06 6.84
CA TYR A 253 1.51 21.94 7.98
C TYR A 253 0.58 20.73 7.90
N ARG A 254 0.43 20.08 9.05
CA ARG A 254 -0.55 19.03 9.31
C ARG A 254 -1.10 19.21 10.71
N ILE A 255 -2.42 19.22 10.82
CA ILE A 255 -3.15 19.18 12.08
C ILE A 255 -3.87 17.83 12.14
N PRO A 256 -3.45 16.93 13.03
CA PRO A 256 -4.09 15.62 13.20
C PRO A 256 -5.61 15.70 13.46
N ARG A 257 -6.37 14.75 12.93
CA ARG A 257 -7.83 14.66 13.11
C ARG A 257 -8.24 14.63 14.58
N ASP A 258 -7.48 13.95 15.44
CA ASP A 258 -7.82 13.85 16.87
C ASP A 258 -7.73 15.20 17.59
N LEU A 259 -6.83 16.09 17.17
CA LEU A 259 -6.79 17.48 17.67
C LEU A 259 -7.97 18.31 17.17
N ILE A 260 -8.44 18.05 15.94
CA ILE A 260 -9.58 18.76 15.34
C ILE A 260 -10.90 18.36 16.03
N THR A 261 -11.03 17.08 16.41
CA THR A 261 -12.27 16.52 16.97
C THR A 261 -12.38 16.62 18.50
N ARG A 262 -11.25 16.62 19.24
CA ARG A 262 -11.27 16.61 20.72
C ARG A 262 -11.60 17.93 21.38
N ASP A 263 -11.29 19.06 20.74
CA ASP A 263 -11.50 20.37 21.36
C ASP A 263 -12.42 21.23 20.49
N PRO A 264 -13.62 21.65 20.96
CA PRO A 264 -14.46 22.60 20.24
C PRO A 264 -13.90 24.04 20.31
N ALA A 265 -13.05 24.37 21.29
CA ALA A 265 -12.42 25.68 21.39
C ALA A 265 -11.19 25.76 20.48
N ALA A 266 -11.01 26.90 19.80
CA ALA A 266 -9.83 27.17 18.98
C ALA A 266 -8.51 27.21 19.79
N ASP A 267 -8.60 27.14 21.13
CA ASP A 267 -7.48 27.34 22.05
C ASP A 267 -6.47 26.18 22.06
N ALA A 268 -6.85 24.92 21.83
CA ALA A 268 -5.89 23.82 21.69
C ALA A 268 -5.02 23.90 20.42
N ILE A 269 -5.49 24.61 19.39
CA ILE A 269 -4.71 24.86 18.17
C ILE A 269 -3.74 26.04 18.37
N GLY A 270 -3.97 26.89 19.37
CA GLY A 270 -3.13 28.05 19.72
C GLY A 270 -1.65 27.70 19.97
N PRO A 271 -1.33 26.69 20.81
CA PRO A 271 0.05 26.23 21.01
C PRO A 271 0.68 25.63 19.75
N TYR A 272 -0.12 24.97 18.90
CA TYR A 272 0.34 24.40 17.63
C TYR A 272 0.65 25.50 16.60
N ARG A 273 -0.19 26.55 16.59
CA ARG A 273 -0.02 27.79 15.83
C ARG A 273 1.25 28.55 16.25
N ALA A 274 1.52 28.64 17.56
CA ALA A 274 2.71 29.32 18.07
C ALA A 274 4.04 28.62 17.72
N ARG A 275 4.06 27.28 17.68
CA ARG A 275 5.28 26.50 17.35
C ARG A 275 5.50 26.32 15.86
N ASN A 276 4.42 26.23 15.08
CA ASN A 276 4.50 25.84 13.67
C ASN A 276 4.05 26.93 12.69
N ALA A 277 3.38 28.01 13.11
CA ALA A 277 2.78 28.97 12.16
C ALA A 277 2.65 30.42 12.69
N PRO A 278 3.70 31.26 12.55
CA PRO A 278 3.51 32.71 12.52
C PRO A 278 2.92 33.22 11.19
N LEU A 279 2.70 32.36 10.18
CA LEU A 279 2.51 32.79 8.78
C LEU A 279 1.20 32.36 8.09
N ALA A 280 0.34 31.54 8.72
CA ALA A 280 -0.96 31.20 8.14
C ALA A 280 -2.00 32.22 8.60
N ASP A 281 -2.89 32.64 7.71
CA ASP A 281 -4.00 33.54 8.07
C ASP A 281 -4.86 32.85 9.15
N PRO A 282 -4.94 33.42 10.37
CA PRO A 282 -5.69 32.82 11.47
C PRO A 282 -7.16 32.59 11.16
N ALA A 283 -7.76 33.47 10.37
CA ALA A 283 -9.17 33.37 10.01
C ALA A 283 -9.40 32.20 9.05
N GLN A 284 -8.50 32.01 8.08
CA GLN A 284 -8.56 30.89 7.14
C GLN A 284 -8.36 29.55 7.85
N LEU A 285 -7.38 29.46 8.75
CA LEU A 285 -7.19 28.25 9.55
C LEU A 285 -8.42 27.94 10.42
N ALA A 286 -9.00 28.94 11.09
CA ALA A 286 -10.21 28.75 11.88
C ALA A 286 -11.38 28.25 11.03
N ALA A 287 -11.59 28.85 9.85
CA ALA A 287 -12.60 28.40 8.90
C ALA A 287 -12.35 26.97 8.41
N ALA A 288 -11.09 26.62 8.09
CA ALA A 288 -10.71 25.29 7.63
C ALA A 288 -10.91 24.22 8.72
N VAL A 289 -10.64 24.54 9.97
CA VAL A 289 -10.91 23.67 11.12
C VAL A 289 -12.41 23.43 11.28
N THR A 290 -13.24 24.47 11.13
CA THR A 290 -14.71 24.30 11.13
C THR A 290 -15.16 23.37 10.02
N VAL A 291 -14.67 23.56 8.79
CA VAL A 291 -14.98 22.67 7.65
C VAL A 291 -14.57 21.23 7.93
N ALA A 292 -13.37 21.02 8.49
CA ALA A 292 -12.86 19.69 8.83
C ALA A 292 -13.71 19.02 9.92
N ARG A 293 -14.13 19.75 10.96
CA ARG A 293 -15.05 19.23 11.99
C ARG A 293 -16.37 18.77 11.38
N THR A 294 -16.96 19.58 10.51
CA THR A 294 -18.20 19.20 9.80
C THR A 294 -18.00 17.95 8.96
N ALA A 295 -16.84 17.82 8.27
CA ALA A 295 -16.51 16.61 7.51
C ALA A 295 -16.44 15.37 8.41
N TYR A 296 -15.71 15.45 9.52
CA TYR A 296 -15.50 14.30 10.41
C TYR A 296 -16.75 13.86 11.18
N ARG A 297 -17.70 14.78 11.46
CA ARG A 297 -19.01 14.43 12.04
C ARG A 297 -19.91 13.65 11.07
N MET A 298 -19.68 13.78 9.76
CA MET A 298 -20.48 13.16 8.69
C MET A 298 -19.93 11.82 8.21
N GLU A 299 -18.74 11.43 8.66
CA GLU A 299 -18.17 10.13 8.36
C GLU A 299 -18.75 9.07 9.28
N PRO A 300 -19.14 7.90 8.75
CA PRO A 300 -19.43 6.77 9.60
C PRO A 300 -18.17 6.42 10.38
N THR A 301 -18.26 6.36 11.70
CA THR A 301 -17.24 5.70 12.53
C THR A 301 -17.19 4.24 12.10
N THR A 302 -16.17 3.88 11.33
CA THR A 302 -15.81 2.49 11.00
C THR A 302 -15.41 1.73 12.24
#